data_AF-A0A226BWP2-F1
#
_entry.id   AF-A0A226BWP2-F1
#
_cell.length_a   1.000
_cell.length_b   1.000
_cell.length_c   1.000
_cell.angle_alpha   90.00
_cell.angle_beta   90.00
_cell.angle_gamma   90.00
#
_symmetry.space_group_name_H-M   'P 1'
#
loop_
_entity.id
_entity.type
_entity.pdbx_description
1 polymer ?
#
loop_
_entity_poly.entity_id
_entity_poly.type
_entity_poly.pdbx_seq_one_letter_code
_entity_poly.pdbx_strand_id
1 'polypeptide(L)'
;MYNRLHELLLNHKTLHADETTLQVLKEDGRKASSKSFLWLYRTGKEASPIVLYDYQTTRASKHPIKFLKGFKGYLHVDGYPGYNDIPNV
;
A
#
# COMPACT_ATOMS: atom_id res chain seq x y z
N MET A 1 0.14 14.20 -10.53
CA MET A 1 0.78 12.95 -11.02
C MET A 1 0.39 11.75 -10.16
N TYR A 2 0.70 11.75 -8.84
CA TYR A 2 0.39 10.64 -7.92
C TYR A 2 -1.07 10.16 -7.99
N ASN A 3 -2.04 11.07 -7.80
CA ASN A 3 -3.46 10.70 -7.82
C ASN A 3 -3.89 10.06 -9.14
N ARG A 4 -3.36 10.55 -10.27
CA ARG A 4 -3.67 9.98 -11.59
C ARG A 4 -3.10 8.57 -11.75
N LEU A 5 -1.88 8.34 -11.26
CA LEU A 5 -1.27 7.00 -11.25
C LEU A 5 -2.01 6.07 -10.31
N HIS A 6 -2.52 6.56 -9.18
CA HIS A 6 -3.34 5.78 -8.25
C HIS A 6 -4.66 5.35 -8.90
N GLU A 7 -5.38 6.26 -9.55
CA GLU A 7 -6.58 5.92 -10.33
C GLU A 7 -6.29 4.86 -11.41
N LEU A 8 -5.20 5.03 -12.17
CA LEU A 8 -4.80 4.06 -13.19
C LEU A 8 -4.41 2.71 -12.59
N LEU A 9 -3.72 2.71 -11.45
CA LEU A 9 -3.33 1.50 -10.73
C LEU A 9 -4.57 0.70 -10.29
N LEU A 10 -5.58 1.36 -9.72
CA LEU A 10 -6.82 0.70 -9.26
C LEU A 10 -7.65 0.09 -10.40
N ASN A 11 -7.43 0.50 -11.66
CA ASN A 11 -8.12 -0.07 -12.83
C ASN A 11 -7.48 -1.36 -13.36
N HIS A 12 -6.35 -1.80 -12.80
CA HIS A 12 -5.72 -3.07 -13.20
C HIS A 12 -6.41 -4.27 -12.56
N LYS A 13 -6.25 -5.46 -13.15
CA LYS A 13 -6.83 -6.71 -12.60
C LYS A 13 -5.97 -7.38 -11.53
N THR A 14 -4.67 -7.12 -11.54
CA THR A 14 -3.72 -7.77 -10.63
C THR A 14 -2.76 -6.74 -10.07
N LEU A 15 -2.68 -6.68 -8.75
CA LEU A 15 -1.77 -5.82 -8.01
C LEU A 15 -0.94 -6.65 -7.05
N HIS A 16 0.19 -6.07 -6.64
CA HIS A 16 0.99 -6.58 -5.53
C HIS A 16 1.05 -5.50 -4.46
N ALA A 17 0.96 -5.92 -3.20
CA ALA A 17 1.15 -5.05 -2.05
C ALA A 17 2.12 -5.68 -1.05
N ASP A 18 2.90 -4.83 -0.40
CA ASP A 18 3.81 -5.19 0.69
C ASP A 18 3.98 -3.97 1.61
N GLU A 19 4.31 -4.20 2.87
CA GLU A 19 4.66 -3.12 3.79
C GLU A 19 6.00 -3.36 4.48
N THR A 20 6.90 -2.40 4.33
CA THR A 20 8.22 -2.45 4.96
C THR A 20 8.25 -1.57 6.19
N THR A 21 8.82 -2.08 7.29
CA THR A 21 9.04 -1.30 8.51
C THR A 21 10.25 -0.38 8.35
N LEU A 22 10.12 0.88 8.74
CA LEU A 22 11.23 1.84 8.79
C LEU A 22 11.15 2.74 10.02
N GLN A 23 12.18 3.58 10.19
CA GLN A 23 12.24 4.67 11.16
C GLN A 23 12.42 6.00 10.43
N VAL A 24 11.74 7.04 10.93
CA VAL A 24 11.88 8.40 10.39
C VAL A 24 12.67 9.22 11.40
N LEU A 25 13.86 9.67 11.01
CA LEU A 25 14.79 10.34 11.93
C LEU A 25 14.26 11.69 12.45
N LYS A 26 13.46 12.38 11.62
CA LYS A 26 12.89 13.70 11.91
C LYS A 26 11.40 13.69 11.52
N GLU A 27 10.57 13.21 12.44
CA GLU A 27 9.11 13.20 12.30
C GLU A 27 8.51 14.04 13.43
N ASP A 28 7.71 15.04 13.08
CA ASP A 28 7.11 15.94 14.05
C ASP A 28 6.20 15.18 15.02
N GLY A 29 6.43 15.36 16.32
CA GLY A 29 5.65 14.70 17.37
C GLY A 29 5.94 13.21 17.58
N ARG A 30 6.95 12.63 16.92
CA ARG A 30 7.32 11.21 17.10
C ARG A 30 8.82 11.03 17.29
N LYS A 31 9.19 10.05 18.13
CA LYS A 31 10.61 9.73 18.39
C LYS A 31 11.21 9.05 17.15
N ALA A 32 12.48 9.30 16.85
CA ALA A 32 13.20 8.65 15.75
C ALA A 32 13.21 7.11 15.83
N SER A 33 13.13 6.55 17.05
CA SER A 33 13.05 5.11 17.28
C SER A 33 11.65 4.50 17.02
N SER A 34 10.64 5.32 16.75
CA SER A 34 9.28 4.86 16.51
C SER A 34 9.19 4.09 15.21
N LYS A 35 8.50 2.94 15.25
CA LYS A 35 8.19 2.18 14.03
C LYS A 35 7.23 2.97 13.15
N SER A 36 7.56 3.04 11.87
CA SER A 36 6.71 3.52 10.81
C SER A 36 6.73 2.51 9.66
N PHE A 37 5.85 2.68 8.70
CA PHE A 37 5.61 1.68 7.66
C PHE A 37 5.47 2.38 6.32
N LEU A 38 6.04 1.80 5.28
CA LEU A 38 5.89 2.24 3.91
C LEU A 38 5.22 1.10 3.14
N TRP A 39 3.97 1.31 2.73
CA TRP A 39 3.30 0.40 1.81
C TRP A 39 3.81 0.66 0.40
N LEU A 40 4.06 -0.43 -0.30
CA LEU A 40 4.34 -0.48 -1.72
C LEU A 40 3.11 -1.06 -2.41
N TYR A 41 2.60 -0.38 -3.43
CA TYR A 41 1.59 -0.91 -4.35
C TYR A 41 2.12 -0.86 -5.76
N ARG A 42 1.99 -1.96 -6.49
CA ARG A 42 2.47 -2.01 -7.87
C ARG A 42 1.63 -2.87 -8.80
N THR A 43 1.68 -2.52 -10.08
CA THR A 43 1.15 -3.36 -11.16
C THR A 43 2.01 -4.61 -11.37
N GLY A 44 1.40 -5.65 -11.95
CA GLY A 44 2.07 -6.88 -12.36
C GLY A 44 3.01 -6.69 -13.56
N LYS A 45 3.82 -7.72 -13.85
CA LYS A 45 4.88 -7.69 -14.89
C LYS A 45 4.37 -7.36 -16.30
N GLU A 46 3.15 -7.78 -16.63
CA GLU A 46 2.57 -7.64 -17.98
C GLU A 46 1.89 -6.28 -18.22
N ALA A 47 1.75 -5.46 -17.17
CA ALA A 47 1.10 -4.16 -17.25
C ALA A 47 2.11 -3.01 -17.34
N SER A 48 1.64 -1.81 -17.71
CA SER A 48 2.45 -0.60 -17.58
C SER A 48 2.91 -0.44 -16.12
N PRO A 49 4.22 -0.22 -15.87
CA PRO A 49 4.74 -0.21 -14.52
C PRO A 49 4.25 1.03 -13.77
N ILE A 50 3.48 0.80 -12.72
CA ILE A 50 3.13 1.81 -11.73
C ILE A 50 3.62 1.30 -10.39
N VAL A 51 4.36 2.14 -9.67
CA VAL A 51 4.87 1.87 -8.33
C VAL A 51 4.54 3.07 -7.47
N LEU A 52 3.71 2.85 -6.45
CA LEU A 52 3.30 3.88 -5.51
C LEU A 52 3.71 3.48 -4.10
N TYR A 53 4.18 4.47 -3.36
CA TYR A 53 4.49 4.34 -1.95
C TYR A 53 3.47 5.13 -1.12
N ASP A 54 3.05 4.56 0.00
CA ASP A 54 2.15 5.19 0.97
C ASP A 54 2.72 5.04 2.38
N TYR A 55 3.10 6.16 2.99
CA TYR A 55 3.70 6.19 4.32
C TYR A 55 2.62 6.20 5.39
N GLN A 56 2.75 5.36 6.43
CA GLN A 56 1.89 5.43 7.61
C GLN A 56 2.65 5.20 8.91
N THR A 57 2.07 5.76 9.97
CA THR A 57 2.63 5.72 11.32
C THR A 57 2.36 4.42 12.07
N THR A 58 1.46 3.57 11.58
CA THR A 58 1.05 2.30 12.22
C THR A 58 0.85 1.21 11.19
N ARG A 59 1.07 -0.07 11.53
CA ARG A 59 0.75 -1.24 10.67
C ARG A 59 -0.72 -1.64 10.79
N ALA A 60 -1.65 -0.71 10.61
CA ALA A 60 -3.08 -0.99 10.79
C ALA A 60 -3.73 -1.33 9.44
N SER A 61 -4.64 -2.30 9.41
CA SER A 61 -5.37 -2.72 8.20
C SER A 61 -6.15 -1.58 7.54
N LYS A 62 -6.56 -0.55 8.30
CA LYS A 62 -7.23 0.64 7.79
C LYS A 62 -6.48 1.34 6.65
N HIS A 63 -5.15 1.19 6.60
CA HIS A 63 -4.32 1.86 5.60
C HIS A 63 -4.44 1.23 4.21
N PRO A 64 -4.14 -0.07 4.01
CA PRO A 64 -4.37 -0.72 2.72
C PRO A 64 -5.84 -0.76 2.33
N ILE A 65 -6.78 -0.88 3.28
CA ILE A 65 -8.22 -0.78 3.00
C ILE A 65 -8.57 0.58 2.41
N LYS A 66 -8.03 1.68 2.96
CA LYS A 66 -8.26 3.03 2.45
C LYS A 66 -7.60 3.22 1.09
N PHE A 67 -6.36 2.76 0.91
CA PHE A 67 -5.60 2.93 -0.32
C PHE A 67 -6.23 2.16 -1.49
N LEU A 68 -6.65 0.92 -1.26
CA LEU A 68 -7.22 0.03 -2.28
C LEU A 68 -8.74 0.19 -2.43
N LYS A 69 -9.33 1.23 -1.85
CA LYS A 69 -10.77 1.48 -1.94
C LYS A 69 -11.21 1.55 -3.41
N GLY A 70 -12.08 0.62 -3.81
CA GLY A 70 -12.63 0.54 -5.16
C GLY A 70 -11.85 -0.39 -6.11
N PHE A 71 -10.70 -0.93 -5.68
CA PHE A 71 -10.02 -2.00 -6.41
C PHE A 71 -10.89 -3.26 -6.46
N LYS A 72 -10.84 -3.96 -7.59
CA LYS A 72 -11.49 -5.25 -7.81
C LYS A 72 -10.58 -6.11 -8.68
N GLY A 73 -10.18 -7.27 -8.19
CA GLY A 73 -9.24 -8.12 -8.92
C GLY A 73 -8.50 -9.05 -7.98
N TYR A 74 -7.22 -9.29 -8.26
CA TYR A 74 -6.35 -10.14 -7.46
C TYR A 74 -5.27 -9.30 -6.80
N LEU A 75 -5.13 -9.44 -5.48
CA LEU A 75 -4.08 -8.79 -4.70
C LEU A 75 -3.08 -9.84 -4.18
N HIS A 76 -1.85 -9.80 -4.68
CA HIS A 76 -0.76 -10.62 -4.15
C HIS A 76 -0.08 -9.94 -2.98
N VAL A 77 0.02 -10.64 -1.85
CA VAL A 77 0.58 -10.18 -0.58
C VAL A 77 1.41 -11.28 0.08
N ASP A 78 2.17 -10.93 1.12
CA ASP A 78 3.03 -11.83 1.89
C ASP A 78 2.28 -12.70 2.93
N GLY A 79 0.95 -12.52 3.05
CA GLY A 79 0.10 -13.22 4.02
C GLY A 79 -0.14 -12.47 5.33
N TYR A 80 0.28 -11.20 5.44
CA TYR A 80 -0.06 -10.36 6.59
C TYR A 80 -1.60 -10.22 6.76
N PRO A 81 -2.18 -10.55 7.94
CA PRO A 81 -3.64 -10.51 8.15
C PRO A 81 -4.29 -9.15 7.94
N GLY A 82 -3.53 -8.04 7.92
CA GLY A 82 -4.10 -6.71 7.68
C GLY A 82 -4.65 -6.51 6.27
N TYR A 83 -4.41 -7.45 5.34
CA TYR A 83 -5.02 -7.47 4.00
C TYR A 83 -6.35 -8.24 3.94
N ASN A 84 -6.71 -9.03 4.96
CA ASN A 84 -7.85 -9.96 4.91
C ASN A 84 -9.22 -9.27 4.72
N ASP A 85 -9.36 -8.05 5.23
CA ASP A 85 -10.63 -7.31 5.19
C ASP A 85 -10.78 -6.42 3.94
N ILE A 86 -9.88 -6.56 2.95
CA ILE A 86 -9.99 -5.81 1.70
C ILE A 86 -11.15 -6.40 0.89
N PRO A 87 -12.13 -5.58 0.47
CA PRO A 87 -13.27 -6.09 -0.25
C PRO A 87 -12.94 -6.34 -1.73
N ASN A 88 -13.47 -7.42 -2.30
CA ASN A 88 -13.38 -7.76 -3.73
C ASN A 88 -11.96 -8.08 -4.24
N VAL A 89 -11.12 -8.68 -3.39
CA VAL A 89 -9.78 -9.19 -3.75
C VAL A 89 -9.63 -10.68 -3.51
#